data_AF-A0AAW0FB19-F1
#
_entry.id   AF-A0AAW0FB19-F1
#
_cell.length_a   1.000
_cell.length_b   1.000
_cell.length_c   1.000
_cell.angle_alpha   90.00
_cell.angle_beta   90.00
_cell.angle_gamma   90.00
#
_symmetry.space_group_name_H-M   'P 1'
#
loop_
_entity.id
_entity.type
_entity.pdbx_description
1 polymer ?
#
loop_
_entity_poly.entity_id
_entity_poly.type
_entity_poly.pdbx_seq_one_letter_code
_entity_poly.pdbx_strand_id
1 'polypeptide(L)' 'MPEITKEVKLDPSVIPPLDPSILTLSDKERAFLHATISEDDDALKAKILSVQAKA' A
#
# COMPACT_ATOMS: atom_id res chain seq x y z
N MET A 1 20.71 22.67 23.52
CA MET A 1 21.45 22.07 22.39
C MET A 1 20.62 20.93 21.84
N PRO A 2 20.36 20.82 20.52
CA PRO A 2 19.64 19.67 19.99
C PRO A 2 20.52 18.42 20.04
N GLU A 3 20.00 17.33 20.60
CA GLU A 3 20.67 16.02 20.61
C GLU A 3 20.33 15.30 19.30
N ILE A 4 21.37 14.99 18.51
CA ILE A 4 21.22 14.22 17.27
C ILE A 4 21.24 12.74 17.63
N THR A 5 20.12 12.04 17.45
CA THR A 5 20.00 10.60 17.66
C THR A 5 20.35 9.82 16.39
N LYS A 6 20.89 8.61 16.56
CA LYS A 6 21.24 7.72 15.44
C LYS A 6 19.99 7.04 14.89
N GLU A 7 19.94 6.82 13.57
CA GLU A 7 18.90 5.99 12.97
C GLU A 7 18.98 4.56 13.53
N VAL A 8 17.82 4.05 13.95
CA VAL A 8 17.67 2.67 14.44
C VAL A 8 16.99 1.86 13.35
N LYS A 9 17.62 0.76 12.95
CA LYS A 9 16.99 -0.20 12.04
C LYS A 9 15.92 -0.97 12.82
N LEU A 10 14.65 -0.70 12.52
CA LEU A 10 13.52 -1.38 13.14
C LEU A 10 13.28 -2.75 12.52
N ASP A 11 12.76 -3.67 13.32
CA ASP A 11 12.28 -4.95 12.83
C ASP A 11 10.99 -4.73 12.00
N PRO A 12 10.89 -5.28 10.78
CA PRO A 12 9.70 -5.11 9.93
C PRO A 12 8.38 -5.54 10.58
N SER A 13 8.41 -6.42 11.59
CA SER A 13 7.23 -6.86 12.34
C SER A 13 6.56 -5.75 13.16
N VAL A 14 7.25 -4.63 13.41
CA VAL A 14 6.64 -3.46 14.09
C VAL A 14 5.85 -2.57 13.14
N ILE A 15 5.91 -2.84 11.83
CA ILE A 15 5.13 -2.13 10.83
C ILE A 15 3.71 -2.70 10.87
N PRO A 16 2.69 -1.89 11.22
CA PRO A 16 1.32 -2.39 11.24
C PRO A 16 0.86 -2.79 9.83
N PRO A 17 -0.04 -3.78 9.73
CA PRO A 17 -0.63 -4.14 8.45
C PRO A 17 -1.37 -2.94 7.85
N LEU A 18 -1.34 -2.83 6.53
CA LEU A 18 -2.02 -1.75 5.82
C LEU A 18 -3.53 -1.84 6.05
N ASP A 19 -4.13 -0.74 6.49
CA ASP A 19 -5.57 -0.64 6.63
C ASP A 19 -6.23 -0.58 5.23
N PRO A 20 -7.07 -1.57 4.85
CA PRO A 20 -7.72 -1.60 3.54
C PRO A 20 -8.66 -0.42 3.28
N SER A 21 -9.07 0.30 4.32
CA SER A 21 -9.91 1.49 4.20
C SER A 21 -9.14 2.73 3.73
N ILE A 22 -7.80 2.70 3.80
CA ILE A 22 -6.92 3.77 3.28
C ILE A 22 -6.79 3.70 1.76
N LEU A 23 -7.17 2.58 1.12
CA LEU A 23 -7.12 2.45 -0.34
C LEU A 23 -8.20 3.33 -1.00
N THR A 24 -7.84 4.57 -1.27
CA THR A 24 -8.63 5.51 -2.05
C THR A 24 -7.93 5.77 -3.38
N LEU A 25 -8.59 5.42 -4.48
CA LEU A 25 -8.11 5.68 -5.83
C LEU A 25 -8.89 6.85 -6.42
N SER A 26 -8.21 7.79 -7.07
CA SER A 26 -8.86 8.75 -7.95
C SER A 26 -9.45 8.05 -9.17
N ASP A 27 -10.40 8.69 -9.86
CA ASP A 27 -11.01 8.13 -11.07
C ASP A 27 -9.97 7.78 -12.14
N LYS A 28 -8.92 8.61 -12.26
CA LYS A 28 -7.83 8.39 -13.20
C LYS A 28 -7.00 7.15 -12.84
N GLU A 29 -6.69 6.98 -11.57
CA GLU A 29 -5.94 5.82 -11.08
C GLU A 29 -6.77 4.54 -11.21
N ARG A 30 -8.07 4.60 -10.88
CA ARG A 30 -8.99 3.47 -11.05
C ARG A 30 -9.09 3.04 -12.51
N ALA A 31 -9.30 3.99 -13.43
CA ALA A 31 -9.38 3.69 -14.86
C ALA A 31 -8.10 3.06 -15.41
N PHE A 32 -6.93 3.58 -15.02
CA PHE A 32 -5.64 3.02 -15.42
C PHE A 32 -5.46 1.60 -14.89
N LEU A 33 -5.78 1.38 -13.61
CA LEU A 33 -5.61 0.08 -12.96
C LEU A 33 -6.60 -0.95 -13.51
N HIS A 34 -7.83 -0.56 -13.84
CA HIS A 34 -8.80 -1.45 -14.47
C HIS A 34 -8.35 -1.93 -15.84
N ALA A 35 -7.84 -1.00 -16.66
CA ALA A 35 -7.34 -1.32 -17.99
C ALA A 35 -6.08 -2.21 -17.97
N THR A 36 -5.28 -2.15 -16.89
CA THR A 36 -3.98 -2.82 -16.81
C THR A 36 -4.04 -4.17 -16.07
N ILE A 37 -4.92 -4.29 -15.07
CA ILE A 37 -4.95 -5.43 -14.14
C ILE A 37 -6.24 -6.23 -14.30
N SER A 38 -7.39 -5.60 -14.06
CA SER A 38 -8.71 -6.23 -14.13
C SER A 38 -9.82 -5.19 -14.06
N GLU A 39 -10.88 -5.35 -14.87
CA GLU A 39 -12.09 -4.52 -14.79
C GLU A 39 -12.98 -4.83 -13.57
N ASP A 40 -12.70 -5.91 -12.85
CA ASP A 40 -13.41 -6.29 -11.62
C ASP A 40 -12.74 -5.62 -10.39
N ASP A 41 -13.48 -4.76 -9.71
CA ASP A 41 -13.03 -4.00 -8.52
C ASP A 41 -12.51 -4.92 -7.40
N ASP A 42 -13.16 -6.07 -7.16
CA ASP A 42 -12.76 -6.99 -6.09
C ASP A 42 -11.44 -7.68 -6.45
N ALA A 43 -11.29 -8.09 -7.70
CA ALA A 43 -10.07 -8.68 -8.22
C ALA A 43 -8.91 -7.67 -8.25
N LEU A 44 -9.18 -6.43 -8.64
CA LEU A 44 -8.20 -5.35 -8.59
C LEU A 44 -7.73 -5.11 -7.15
N LYS A 45 -8.67 -4.96 -6.21
CA LYS A 45 -8.37 -4.70 -4.80
C LYS A 45 -7.55 -5.82 -4.18
N ALA A 46 -7.91 -7.08 -4.44
CA ALA A 46 -7.15 -8.24 -4.01
C ALA A 46 -5.72 -8.21 -4.55
N LYS A 47 -5.53 -7.82 -5.82
CA LYS A 47 -4.22 -7.72 -6.43
C LYS A 47 -3.36 -6.62 -5.80
N ILE A 48 -3.92 -5.42 -5.60
CA ILE A 48 -3.23 -4.28 -4.97
C ILE A 48 -2.73 -4.67 -3.58
N LEU A 49 -3.61 -5.22 -2.74
CA LEU A 49 -3.28 -5.65 -1.39
C LEU A 49 -2.21 -6.75 -1.39
N SER A 50 -2.26 -7.69 -2.36
CA SER A 50 -1.28 -8.77 -2.46
C SER A 50 0.13 -8.29 -2.81
N VAL A 51 0.27 -7.21 -3.58
CA VAL A 51 1.57 -6.62 -3.93
C VAL A 51 2.13 -5.87 -2.74
N GLN A 52 1.29 -5.11 -2.04
CA GLN A 52 1.70 -4.37 -0.85
C GLN A 52 2.09 -5.28 0.31
N ALA A 53 1.48 -6.45 0.45
CA ALA A 53 1.88 -7.45 1.45
C ALA A 53 3.24 -8.13 1.17
N LYS A 54 3.79 -7.97 -0.03
CA LYS A 54 5.08 -8.54 -0.44
C LYS A 54 6.24 -7.53 -0.46
N ALA A 55 5.93 -6.25 -0.25
CA ALA A 55 6.91 -5.17 -0.12
C ALA A 55 7.39 -5.06 1.33
#